data_AF-A0A550H4V7-F1
#
_entry.id   AF-A0A550H4V7-F1
#
_cell.length_a   1.000
_cell.length_b   1.000
_cell.length_c   1.000
_cell.angle_alpha   90.00
_cell.angle_beta   90.00
_cell.angle_gamma   90.00
#
_symmetry.space_group_name_H-M   'P 1'
#
loop_
_entity.id
_entity.type
_entity.pdbx_description
1 polymer ?
#
loop_
_entity_poly.entity_id
_entity_poly.type
_entity_poly.pdbx_seq_one_letter_code
_entity_poly.pdbx_strand_id
1 'polypeptide(L)'
;MERLTLKEAAGIKDTLMSGHRLCAGCAHPIIGRMIMKAAADTPTIVTNATGCLEVATTIFPFTSWNVPWLHNAFENAAANASGIEATWKAQRRSGKGPLAKYENINVIAFGGDGGTYDIGFQALSGALERGHHFTYVLMDNEAYMNTGIQRSGGTPLAASTTTSPAGSVIPGKTEWKKPIDEIMVAHDIPYVATMSPAYPQDVLDKSRKAFSIHGPKFLHAIIPCTRGWRYETEDTIALARLATQTCIFPLYEVERVDGRPVYKLSAASAAIARRPESKKTVEEYLKTQGRFRHLFRPKENKELLDAIQEGVDFRWQLLLEKCGL
;
A
#
# COMPACT_ATOMS: atom_id res chain seq x y z
N MET A 1 17.67 -1.56 12.64
CA MET A 1 16.83 -0.66 13.48
C MET A 1 16.16 -1.50 14.55
N GLU A 2 16.12 -1.06 15.81
CA GLU A 2 15.49 -1.82 16.91
C GLU A 2 13.99 -1.94 16.73
N ARG A 3 13.33 -3.01 17.17
CA ARG A 3 11.87 -3.15 17.04
C ARG A 3 11.13 -2.10 17.88
N LEU A 4 10.09 -1.46 17.32
CA LEU A 4 9.20 -0.56 18.07
C LEU A 4 7.91 -1.28 18.47
N THR A 5 7.61 -1.30 19.76
CA THR A 5 6.29 -1.73 20.25
C THR A 5 5.22 -0.67 19.99
N LEU A 6 3.94 -1.08 19.98
CA LEU A 6 2.82 -0.13 19.90
C LEU A 6 2.85 0.94 21.02
N LYS A 7 3.28 0.56 22.23
CA LYS A 7 3.37 1.48 23.38
C LYS A 7 4.43 2.56 23.13
N GLU A 8 5.60 2.18 22.63
CA GLU A 8 6.66 3.13 22.29
C GLU A 8 6.24 4.03 21.12
N ALA A 9 5.66 3.44 20.06
CA ALA A 9 5.17 4.19 18.92
C ALA A 9 4.08 5.22 19.30
N ALA A 10 3.25 4.91 20.29
CA ALA A 10 2.26 5.86 20.80
C ALA A 10 2.90 7.10 21.46
N GLY A 11 4.09 6.97 22.05
CA GLY A 11 4.85 8.08 22.64
C GLY A 11 5.60 8.95 21.61
N ILE A 12 5.77 8.47 20.38
CA ILE A 12 6.45 9.21 19.30
C ILE A 12 5.50 10.29 18.75
N LYS A 13 5.97 11.53 18.65
CA LYS A 13 5.18 12.62 18.06
C LYS A 13 4.87 12.35 16.58
N ASP A 14 3.62 12.58 16.17
CA ASP A 14 3.20 12.43 14.78
C ASP A 14 3.86 13.49 13.89
N THR A 15 4.47 13.05 12.78
CA THR A 15 4.98 13.92 11.71
C THR A 15 4.04 14.00 10.51
N LEU A 16 3.07 13.09 10.40
CA LEU A 16 1.82 13.29 9.68
C LEU A 16 0.74 13.73 10.68
N MET A 17 0.61 15.04 10.86
CA MET A 17 -0.17 15.67 11.93
C MET A 17 -1.69 15.48 11.78
N SER A 18 -2.45 15.85 12.80
CA SER A 18 -3.88 16.11 12.70
C SER A 18 -4.17 17.38 11.89
N GLY A 19 -5.43 17.60 11.49
CA GLY A 19 -5.83 18.78 10.71
C GLY A 19 -5.82 18.58 9.19
N HIS A 20 -5.93 17.34 8.72
CA HIS A 20 -6.14 17.00 7.30
C HIS A 20 -7.63 16.82 6.97
N ARG A 21 -7.97 16.84 5.68
CA ARG A 21 -9.34 16.67 5.17
C ARG A 21 -9.63 15.26 4.64
N LEU A 22 -8.92 14.26 5.15
CA LEU A 22 -9.22 12.86 4.83
C LEU A 22 -10.59 12.50 5.40
N CYS A 23 -11.34 11.63 4.71
CA CYS A 23 -12.69 11.25 5.15
C CYS A 23 -12.69 10.63 6.55
N ALA A 24 -13.80 10.74 7.26
CA ALA A 24 -14.04 9.93 8.46
C ALA A 24 -13.87 8.43 8.12
N GLY A 25 -13.19 7.69 9.01
CA GLY A 25 -12.85 6.29 8.80
C GLY A 25 -11.75 6.04 7.76
N CYS A 26 -11.08 7.07 7.22
CA CYS A 26 -10.01 6.84 6.22
C CYS A 26 -8.82 6.08 6.82
N ALA A 27 -8.32 5.05 6.11
CA ALA A 27 -7.14 4.29 6.52
C ALA A 27 -5.79 4.91 6.10
N HIS A 28 -5.77 5.86 5.15
CA HIS A 28 -4.53 6.56 4.75
C HIS A 28 -3.77 7.19 5.93
N PRO A 29 -4.39 7.99 6.83
CA PRO A 29 -3.65 8.60 7.93
C PRO A 29 -3.26 7.57 9.01
N ILE A 30 -3.97 6.43 9.11
CA ILE A 30 -3.64 5.35 10.04
C ILE A 30 -2.31 4.71 9.63
N ILE A 31 -2.22 4.21 8.39
CA ILE A 31 -0.99 3.64 7.84
C ILE A 31 0.12 4.68 7.76
N GLY A 32 -0.18 5.86 7.19
CA GLY A 32 0.80 6.92 7.01
C GLY A 32 1.48 7.32 8.33
N ARG A 33 0.71 7.51 9.41
CA ARG A 33 1.29 7.83 10.73
C ARG A 33 2.14 6.70 11.28
N MET A 34 1.74 5.44 11.13
CA MET A 34 2.55 4.31 11.61
C MET A 34 3.89 4.21 10.87
N ILE A 35 3.88 4.38 9.55
CA ILE A 35 5.11 4.41 8.74
C ILE A 35 6.00 5.58 9.18
N MET A 36 5.42 6.76 9.39
CA MET A 36 6.17 7.93 9.83
C MET A 36 6.72 7.80 11.25
N LYS A 37 6.01 7.13 12.17
CA LYS A 37 6.51 6.80 13.51
C LYS A 37 7.65 5.78 13.43
N ALA A 38 7.57 4.81 12.53
CA ALA A 38 8.65 3.84 12.30
C ALA A 38 9.93 4.51 11.80
N ALA A 39 9.82 5.66 11.12
CA ALA A 39 10.93 6.46 10.59
C ALA A 39 11.47 7.52 11.57
N ALA A 40 10.94 7.64 12.79
CA ALA A 40 11.13 8.80 13.65
C ALA A 40 12.57 9.02 14.17
N ASP A 41 13.40 7.99 14.16
CA ASP A 41 14.81 8.02 14.58
C ASP A 41 15.76 8.48 13.45
N THR A 42 15.24 8.71 12.24
CA THR A 42 16.03 9.07 11.06
C THR A 42 15.45 10.31 10.37
N PRO A 43 16.26 11.32 10.01
CA PRO A 43 15.79 12.45 9.22
C PRO A 43 15.08 11.97 7.95
N THR A 44 13.84 12.40 7.76
CA THR A 44 12.96 11.87 6.72
C THR A 44 12.50 12.97 5.79
N ILE A 45 12.55 12.71 4.48
CA ILE A 45 11.97 13.54 3.43
C ILE A 45 10.87 12.73 2.76
N VAL A 46 9.69 13.33 2.63
CA VAL A 46 8.53 12.69 2.00
C VAL A 46 8.27 13.30 0.64
N THR A 47 7.90 12.46 -0.33
CA THR A 47 7.30 12.91 -1.58
C THR A 47 6.01 12.15 -1.87
N ASN A 48 5.04 12.82 -2.47
CA ASN A 48 3.76 12.21 -2.81
C ASN A 48 3.48 12.31 -4.30
N ALA A 49 2.91 11.23 -4.85
CA ALA A 49 2.11 11.31 -6.06
C ALA A 49 0.81 12.06 -5.73
N THR A 50 0.31 12.85 -6.68
CA THR A 50 -1.03 13.45 -6.59
C THR A 50 -2.08 12.37 -6.28
N GLY A 51 -2.96 12.61 -5.32
CA GLY A 51 -3.96 11.62 -4.90
C GLY A 51 -4.55 11.95 -3.54
N CYS A 52 -5.41 11.08 -2.98
CA CYS A 52 -6.13 11.38 -1.74
C CYS A 52 -5.20 11.77 -0.58
N LEU A 53 -4.10 11.04 -0.38
CA LEU A 53 -3.17 11.35 0.71
C LEU A 53 -2.52 12.71 0.51
N GLU A 54 -2.12 13.07 -0.71
CA GLU A 54 -1.55 14.39 -1.02
C GLU A 54 -2.64 15.47 -0.86
N VAL A 55 -3.63 15.48 -1.74
CA VAL A 55 -4.68 16.52 -1.80
C VAL A 55 -5.29 16.80 -0.43
N ALA A 56 -5.61 15.77 0.35
CA ALA A 56 -6.29 15.96 1.62
C ALA A 56 -5.36 16.39 2.77
N THR A 57 -4.04 16.26 2.64
CA THR A 57 -3.07 16.66 3.67
C THR A 57 -2.36 17.97 3.37
N THR A 58 -2.48 18.51 2.15
CA THR A 58 -1.72 19.70 1.70
C THR A 58 -2.58 20.77 1.00
N ILE A 59 -3.83 20.93 1.42
CA ILE A 59 -4.70 21.99 0.89
C ILE A 59 -4.15 23.36 1.29
N PHE A 60 -3.80 24.17 0.28
CA PHE A 60 -3.28 25.52 0.48
C PHE A 60 -4.15 26.37 1.42
N PRO A 61 -3.55 27.14 2.35
CA PRO A 61 -2.12 27.31 2.61
C PRO A 61 -1.52 26.30 3.61
N PHE A 62 -2.24 25.22 3.93
CA PHE A 62 -1.89 24.32 5.04
C PHE A 62 -1.17 23.05 4.57
N THR A 63 -0.35 22.50 5.46
CA THR A 63 0.24 21.16 5.32
C THR A 63 0.12 20.40 6.63
N SER A 64 -0.19 19.11 6.55
CA SER A 64 -0.18 18.19 7.69
C SER A 64 1.18 17.50 7.86
N TRP A 65 2.16 17.76 6.98
CA TRP A 65 3.49 17.16 7.05
C TRP A 65 4.43 18.05 7.87
N ASN A 66 4.83 17.57 9.05
CA ASN A 66 5.83 18.18 9.91
C ASN A 66 7.23 17.59 9.67
N VAL A 67 7.56 17.43 8.39
CA VAL A 67 8.84 17.00 7.82
C VAL A 67 9.01 17.71 6.48
N PRO A 68 10.24 17.82 5.93
CA PRO A 68 10.41 18.21 4.54
C PRO A 68 9.55 17.34 3.62
N TRP A 69 8.69 18.01 2.85
CA TRP A 69 7.70 17.36 2.00
C TRP A 69 7.70 17.99 0.61
N LEU A 70 7.59 17.16 -0.42
CA LEU A 70 7.60 17.59 -1.81
C LEU A 70 6.49 16.91 -2.62
N HIS A 71 5.71 17.72 -3.32
CA HIS A 71 4.84 17.29 -4.40
C HIS A 71 5.28 17.94 -5.72
N ASN A 72 5.08 17.21 -6.81
CA ASN A 72 5.35 17.69 -8.16
C ASN A 72 4.17 17.31 -9.07
N ALA A 73 4.12 16.06 -9.51
CA ALA A 73 3.06 15.56 -10.38
C ALA A 73 2.60 14.17 -9.96
N PHE A 74 1.58 13.66 -10.66
CA PHE A 74 0.94 12.39 -10.31
C PHE A 74 1.83 11.19 -10.67
N GLU A 75 2.51 11.29 -11.80
CA GLU A 75 3.24 10.22 -12.46
C GLU A 75 4.69 10.05 -11.98
N ASN A 76 5.22 10.98 -11.17
CA ASN A 76 6.67 11.10 -10.96
C ASN A 76 7.16 10.98 -9.52
N ALA A 77 6.35 10.52 -8.56
CA ALA A 77 6.76 10.42 -7.16
C ALA A 77 8.04 9.59 -6.93
N ALA A 78 8.21 8.49 -7.66
CA ALA A 78 9.43 7.68 -7.58
C ALA A 78 10.65 8.37 -8.24
N ALA A 79 10.43 9.17 -9.28
CA ALA A 79 11.48 10.00 -9.87
C ALA A 79 11.87 11.16 -8.94
N ASN A 80 10.92 11.76 -8.23
CA ASN A 80 11.20 12.75 -7.18
C ASN A 80 12.07 12.13 -6.08
N ALA A 81 11.71 10.93 -5.60
CA ALA A 81 12.50 10.22 -4.60
C ALA A 81 13.92 9.92 -5.10
N SER A 82 14.08 9.52 -6.36
CA SER A 82 15.37 9.33 -7.00
C SER A 82 16.20 10.63 -7.01
N GLY A 83 15.58 11.77 -7.32
CA GLY A 83 16.24 13.08 -7.32
C GLY A 83 16.64 13.56 -5.93
N ILE A 84 15.79 13.34 -4.92
CA ILE A 84 16.09 13.65 -3.51
C ILE A 84 17.29 12.84 -3.04
N GLU A 85 17.29 11.53 -3.31
CA GLU A 85 18.36 10.62 -2.93
C GLU A 85 19.69 10.95 -3.63
N ALA A 86 19.65 11.22 -4.94
CA ALA A 86 20.83 11.62 -5.70
C ALA A 86 21.41 12.96 -5.20
N THR A 87 20.54 13.90 -4.84
CA THR A 87 20.94 15.19 -4.28
C THR A 87 21.64 15.01 -2.93
N TRP A 88 21.07 14.20 -2.03
CA TRP A 88 21.71 13.88 -0.76
C TRP A 88 23.08 13.22 -0.95
N LYS A 89 23.20 12.22 -1.83
CA LYS A 89 24.49 11.57 -2.17
C LYS A 89 25.52 12.57 -2.69
N ALA A 90 25.12 13.49 -3.57
CA ALA A 90 26.01 14.50 -4.13
C ALA A 90 26.49 15.52 -3.07
N GLN A 91 25.58 15.98 -2.20
CA GLN A 91 25.92 16.88 -1.10
C GLN A 91 26.83 16.20 -0.07
N ARG A 92 26.58 14.92 0.24
CA ARG A 92 27.44 14.11 1.11
C ARG A 92 28.85 13.95 0.55
N ARG A 93 28.98 13.62 -0.73
CA ARG A 93 30.29 13.47 -1.38
C ARG A 93 31.08 14.77 -1.45
N SER A 94 30.40 15.89 -1.68
CA SER A 94 31.07 17.21 -1.81
C SER A 94 31.30 17.93 -0.49
N GLY A 95 30.62 17.51 0.59
CA GLY A 95 30.62 18.23 1.88
C GLY A 95 29.86 19.56 1.83
N LYS A 96 29.13 19.86 0.75
CA LYS A 96 28.45 21.14 0.53
C LYS A 96 26.93 20.96 0.48
N GLY A 97 26.21 21.92 1.05
CA GLY A 97 24.75 21.97 1.04
C GLY A 97 24.08 21.46 2.33
N PRO A 98 22.78 21.72 2.51
CA PRO A 98 22.07 21.49 3.77
C PRO A 98 21.94 20.01 4.16
N LEU A 99 22.04 19.09 3.20
CA LEU A 99 21.93 17.65 3.42
C LEU A 99 23.28 16.97 3.71
N ALA A 100 24.40 17.66 3.49
CA ALA A 100 25.74 17.11 3.64
C ALA A 100 26.06 16.64 5.07
N LYS A 101 25.37 17.20 6.07
CA LYS A 101 25.54 16.86 7.49
C LYS A 101 24.86 15.56 7.92
N TYR A 102 23.95 15.00 7.12
CA TYR A 102 23.19 13.80 7.50
C TYR A 102 23.83 12.54 6.96
N GLU A 103 24.35 11.70 7.85
CA GLU A 103 24.97 10.43 7.45
C GLU A 103 24.01 9.46 6.76
N ASN A 104 22.74 9.52 7.12
CA ASN A 104 21.64 8.77 6.53
C ASN A 104 20.37 9.64 6.50
N ILE A 105 19.52 9.42 5.50
CA ILE A 105 18.16 9.97 5.43
C ILE A 105 17.19 8.90 4.96
N ASN A 106 15.95 8.98 5.43
CA ASN A 106 14.84 8.26 4.80
C ASN A 106 14.25 9.10 3.68
N VAL A 107 14.12 8.52 2.49
CA VAL A 107 13.32 9.08 1.40
C VAL A 107 12.10 8.20 1.21
N ILE A 108 10.91 8.74 1.46
CA ILE A 108 9.65 7.99 1.38
C ILE A 108 8.78 8.57 0.29
N ALA A 109 8.44 7.76 -0.71
CA ALA A 109 7.49 8.11 -1.75
C ALA A 109 6.13 7.46 -1.44
N PHE A 110 5.06 8.24 -1.33
CA PHE A 110 3.71 7.70 -1.23
C PHE A 110 2.99 7.81 -2.57
N GLY A 111 2.35 6.72 -3.00
CA GLY A 111 1.50 6.66 -4.18
C GLY A 111 0.17 6.00 -3.88
N GLY A 112 -0.92 6.50 -4.47
CA GLY A 112 -2.17 5.74 -4.54
C GLY A 112 -2.16 4.80 -5.74
N ASP A 113 -3.31 4.17 -6.01
CA ASP A 113 -3.47 3.25 -7.12
C ASP A 113 -2.97 3.78 -8.47
N GLY A 114 -3.51 4.91 -8.93
CA GLY A 114 -3.17 5.43 -10.25
C GLY A 114 -1.70 5.80 -10.39
N GLY A 115 -1.10 6.34 -9.33
CA GLY A 115 0.32 6.72 -9.29
C GLY A 115 1.27 5.52 -9.19
N THR A 116 0.74 4.30 -9.05
CA THR A 116 1.55 3.09 -8.87
C THR A 116 1.27 2.05 -9.95
N TYR A 117 0.02 1.65 -10.12
CA TYR A 117 -0.39 0.60 -11.06
C TYR A 117 -0.39 1.08 -12.51
N ASP A 118 -0.60 2.38 -12.73
CA ASP A 118 -0.91 2.95 -14.03
C ASP A 118 0.07 4.08 -14.40
N ILE A 119 -0.28 5.35 -14.21
CA ILE A 119 0.48 6.47 -14.78
C ILE A 119 1.89 6.61 -14.20
N GLY A 120 2.08 6.32 -12.91
CA GLY A 120 3.40 6.42 -12.26
C GLY A 120 4.24 5.14 -12.33
N PHE A 121 3.73 4.08 -12.96
CA PHE A 121 4.44 2.79 -13.03
C PHE A 121 5.78 2.91 -13.75
N GLN A 122 5.87 3.68 -14.85
CA GLN A 122 7.12 3.87 -15.58
C GLN A 122 8.20 4.51 -14.72
N ALA A 123 7.86 5.57 -13.97
CA ALA A 123 8.80 6.25 -13.09
C ALA A 123 9.23 5.36 -11.92
N LEU A 124 8.29 4.57 -11.37
CA LEU A 124 8.59 3.58 -10.33
C LEU A 124 9.54 2.51 -10.86
N SER A 125 9.17 1.81 -11.93
CA SER A 125 9.98 0.75 -12.56
C SER A 125 11.40 1.22 -12.84
N GLY A 126 11.57 2.39 -13.49
CA GLY A 126 12.90 2.94 -13.75
C GLY A 126 13.68 3.32 -12.48
N ALA A 127 13.02 3.81 -11.43
CA ALA A 127 13.70 4.12 -10.16
C ALA A 127 14.19 2.86 -9.43
N LEU A 128 13.42 1.77 -9.50
CA LEU A 128 13.80 0.46 -8.96
C LEU A 128 14.95 -0.15 -9.76
N GLU A 129 14.89 -0.10 -11.09
CA GLU A 129 15.93 -0.59 -12.01
C GLU A 129 17.29 0.11 -11.77
N ARG A 130 17.29 1.42 -11.51
CA ARG A 130 18.51 2.17 -11.15
C ARG A 130 19.01 1.92 -9.72
N GLY A 131 18.29 1.16 -8.89
CA GLY A 131 18.72 0.82 -7.54
C GLY A 131 18.72 2.00 -6.55
N HIS A 132 17.89 3.03 -6.76
CA HIS A 132 17.86 4.20 -5.87
C HIS A 132 17.47 3.81 -4.44
N HIS A 133 18.09 4.46 -3.44
CA HIS A 133 17.80 4.18 -2.04
C HIS A 133 16.60 4.97 -1.50
N PHE A 134 15.41 4.44 -1.68
CA PHE A 134 14.15 5.02 -1.16
C PHE A 134 13.15 3.93 -0.79
N THR A 135 12.07 4.30 -0.10
CA THR A 135 10.94 3.40 0.17
C THR A 135 9.72 3.94 -0.56
N TYR A 136 9.18 3.16 -1.50
CA TYR A 136 7.89 3.45 -2.12
C TYR A 136 6.78 2.78 -1.32
N VAL A 137 5.73 3.54 -1.00
CA VAL A 137 4.56 3.07 -0.28
C VAL A 137 3.34 3.22 -1.17
N LEU A 138 2.83 2.10 -1.65
CA LEU A 138 1.52 2.03 -2.28
C LEU A 138 0.44 2.04 -1.20
N MET A 139 -0.37 3.09 -1.21
CA MET A 139 -1.61 3.25 -0.45
C MET A 139 -2.77 2.75 -1.32
N ASP A 140 -2.96 1.43 -1.37
CA ASP A 140 -3.89 0.76 -2.27
C ASP A 140 -5.32 0.86 -1.78
N ASN A 141 -6.07 1.80 -2.35
CA ASN A 141 -7.49 1.96 -2.10
C ASN A 141 -8.34 1.45 -3.27
N GLU A 142 -7.74 0.76 -4.23
CA GLU A 142 -8.37 -0.02 -5.30
C GLU A 142 -9.12 0.81 -6.36
N ALA A 143 -8.88 2.11 -6.45
CA ALA A 143 -9.40 2.97 -7.52
C ALA A 143 -8.67 4.31 -7.55
N TYR A 144 -8.96 5.15 -8.55
CA TYR A 144 -8.65 6.58 -8.48
C TYR A 144 -9.69 7.26 -7.59
N MET A 145 -9.48 7.19 -6.27
CA MET A 145 -10.49 7.65 -5.31
C MET A 145 -10.69 9.17 -5.34
N ASN A 146 -9.62 9.95 -5.45
CA ASN A 146 -9.68 11.41 -5.36
C ASN A 146 -10.52 12.04 -6.48
N THR A 147 -10.42 11.49 -7.69
CA THR A 147 -11.07 12.04 -8.88
C THR A 147 -12.52 11.58 -9.05
N GLY A 148 -13.05 10.77 -8.12
CA GLY A 148 -14.41 10.26 -8.20
C GLY A 148 -14.51 8.76 -8.49
N ILE A 149 -13.63 7.96 -7.89
CA ILE A 149 -13.72 6.48 -7.85
C ILE A 149 -13.69 5.90 -9.28
N GLN A 150 -12.68 6.24 -10.08
CA GLN A 150 -12.46 5.65 -11.41
C GLN A 150 -11.64 4.37 -11.32
N ARG A 151 -11.84 3.45 -12.27
CA ARG A 151 -11.09 2.18 -12.37
C ARG A 151 -9.58 2.41 -12.44
N SER A 152 -8.82 1.63 -11.69
CA SER A 152 -7.36 1.51 -11.77
C SER A 152 -6.90 0.10 -12.13
N GLY A 153 -5.60 -0.07 -12.40
CA GLY A 153 -4.98 -1.39 -12.44
C GLY A 153 -5.06 -2.16 -11.10
N GLY A 154 -5.23 -1.44 -9.99
CA GLY A 154 -5.43 -1.97 -8.63
C GLY A 154 -6.87 -2.35 -8.29
N THR A 155 -7.85 -1.94 -9.10
CA THR A 155 -9.26 -2.30 -8.91
C THR A 155 -9.47 -3.83 -9.04
N PRO A 156 -10.19 -4.51 -8.12
CA PRO A 156 -10.52 -5.93 -8.22
C PRO A 156 -11.42 -6.28 -9.41
N LEU A 157 -11.42 -7.56 -9.77
CA LEU A 157 -12.41 -8.13 -10.68
C LEU A 157 -13.82 -7.83 -10.15
N ALA A 158 -14.74 -7.49 -11.06
CA ALA A 158 -16.14 -7.18 -10.81
C ALA A 158 -16.44 -5.96 -9.93
N ALA A 159 -15.43 -5.20 -9.48
CA ALA A 159 -15.67 -4.00 -8.70
C ALA A 159 -16.33 -2.92 -9.59
N SER A 160 -17.41 -2.32 -9.09
CA SER A 160 -18.09 -1.22 -9.74
C SER A 160 -17.38 0.11 -9.44
N THR A 161 -17.02 0.85 -10.49
CA THR A 161 -16.40 2.18 -10.41
C THR A 161 -17.12 3.14 -11.37
N THR A 162 -16.79 4.42 -11.37
CA THR A 162 -17.44 5.39 -12.29
C THR A 162 -17.07 5.19 -13.76
N THR A 163 -15.91 4.59 -14.04
CA THR A 163 -15.46 4.27 -15.41
C THR A 163 -15.54 2.78 -15.76
N SER A 164 -15.86 1.92 -14.79
CA SER A 164 -16.25 0.53 -15.00
C SER A 164 -17.54 0.25 -14.21
N PRO A 165 -18.66 0.87 -14.58
CA PRO A 165 -19.91 0.72 -13.85
C PRO A 165 -20.44 -0.70 -14.03
N ALA A 166 -20.83 -1.33 -12.93
CA ALA A 166 -21.52 -2.61 -13.00
C ALA A 166 -22.98 -2.45 -13.45
N GLY A 167 -23.38 -3.26 -14.44
CA GLY A 167 -24.72 -3.31 -15.00
C GLY A 167 -25.01 -4.67 -15.64
N SER A 168 -26.10 -4.76 -16.40
CA SER A 168 -26.54 -6.03 -17.03
C SER A 168 -25.60 -6.54 -18.12
N VAL A 169 -24.81 -5.66 -18.75
CA VAL A 169 -23.90 -6.00 -19.85
C VAL A 169 -22.47 -6.24 -19.35
N ILE A 170 -22.01 -5.43 -18.38
CA ILE A 170 -20.64 -5.47 -17.87
C ILE A 170 -20.69 -5.54 -16.34
N PRO A 171 -20.10 -6.54 -15.69
CA PRO A 171 -20.24 -6.75 -14.24
C PRO A 171 -19.28 -5.88 -13.40
N GLY A 172 -18.90 -4.70 -13.89
CA GLY A 172 -17.85 -3.86 -13.32
C GLY A 172 -16.52 -4.06 -14.06
N LYS A 173 -15.39 -3.97 -13.36
CA LYS A 173 -14.09 -4.26 -13.99
C LYS A 173 -14.01 -5.73 -14.43
N THR A 174 -13.58 -5.97 -15.67
CA THR A 174 -13.47 -7.30 -16.27
C THR A 174 -12.11 -7.96 -16.07
N GLU A 175 -11.05 -7.19 -15.85
CA GLU A 175 -9.72 -7.74 -15.62
C GLU A 175 -9.48 -8.03 -14.14
N TRP A 176 -8.59 -8.98 -13.87
CA TRP A 176 -8.02 -9.16 -12.54
C TRP A 176 -7.17 -7.97 -12.08
N LYS A 177 -7.06 -7.80 -10.77
CA LYS A 177 -6.10 -6.85 -10.17
C LYS A 177 -4.68 -7.23 -10.59
N LYS A 178 -3.92 -6.25 -11.07
CA LYS A 178 -2.50 -6.42 -11.44
C LYS A 178 -1.73 -6.95 -10.22
N PRO A 179 -0.91 -8.01 -10.33
CA PRO A 179 -0.16 -8.56 -9.20
C PRO A 179 1.08 -7.70 -8.92
N ILE A 180 0.88 -6.45 -8.44
CA ILE A 180 1.97 -5.46 -8.33
C ILE A 180 3.12 -5.95 -7.46
N ASP A 181 2.85 -6.67 -6.39
CA ASP A 181 3.90 -7.17 -5.49
C ASP A 181 4.88 -8.08 -6.22
N GLU A 182 4.36 -9.00 -7.04
CA GLU A 182 5.18 -9.91 -7.84
C GLU A 182 5.94 -9.17 -8.94
N ILE A 183 5.34 -8.13 -9.52
CA ILE A 183 6.03 -7.24 -10.47
C ILE A 183 7.17 -6.51 -9.77
N MET A 184 6.99 -6.06 -8.52
CA MET A 184 8.05 -5.40 -7.75
C MET A 184 9.15 -6.41 -7.36
N VAL A 185 8.79 -7.64 -6.95
CA VAL A 185 9.76 -8.71 -6.71
C VAL A 185 10.59 -9.00 -7.96
N ALA A 186 9.97 -9.00 -9.14
CA ALA A 186 10.64 -9.22 -10.42
C ALA A 186 11.63 -8.11 -10.84
N HIS A 187 11.64 -6.95 -10.16
CA HIS A 187 12.69 -5.94 -10.34
C HIS A 187 13.97 -6.26 -9.52
N ASP A 188 14.03 -7.43 -8.89
CA ASP A 188 15.14 -7.87 -8.03
C ASP A 188 15.49 -6.90 -6.88
N ILE A 189 14.49 -6.14 -6.41
CA ILE A 189 14.66 -5.22 -5.29
C ILE A 189 14.81 -5.98 -3.95
N PRO A 190 15.56 -5.42 -2.98
CA PRO A 190 15.90 -6.13 -1.76
C PRO A 190 14.72 -6.41 -0.82
N TYR A 191 13.62 -5.65 -0.91
CA TYR A 191 12.49 -5.81 -0.01
C TYR A 191 11.15 -5.40 -0.61
N VAL A 192 10.16 -6.30 -0.51
CA VAL A 192 8.75 -6.08 -0.81
C VAL A 192 7.92 -6.55 0.38
N ALA A 193 6.92 -5.80 0.83
CA ALA A 193 6.02 -6.28 1.88
C ALA A 193 4.60 -5.75 1.73
N THR A 194 3.62 -6.56 2.10
CA THR A 194 2.19 -6.20 2.15
C THR A 194 1.77 -5.86 3.58
N MET A 195 0.85 -4.91 3.76
CA MET A 195 0.50 -4.35 5.09
C MET A 195 -0.99 -4.05 5.19
N SER A 196 -1.54 -4.12 6.40
CA SER A 196 -2.95 -3.81 6.67
C SER A 196 -3.10 -3.00 7.95
N PRO A 197 -3.99 -1.98 7.97
CA PRO A 197 -4.23 -1.17 9.16
C PRO A 197 -4.84 -1.98 10.32
N ALA A 198 -5.37 -3.18 10.06
CA ALA A 198 -5.86 -4.09 11.09
C ALA A 198 -4.75 -4.73 11.94
N TYR A 199 -3.49 -4.66 11.49
CA TYR A 199 -2.34 -5.29 12.13
C TYR A 199 -1.22 -4.26 12.35
N PRO A 200 -1.41 -3.29 13.27
CA PRO A 200 -0.52 -2.13 13.40
C PRO A 200 0.92 -2.48 13.77
N GLN A 201 1.13 -3.54 14.55
CA GLN A 201 2.49 -4.00 14.88
C GLN A 201 3.23 -4.55 13.65
N ASP A 202 2.53 -5.24 12.75
CA ASP A 202 3.10 -5.73 11.49
C ASP A 202 3.50 -4.56 10.57
N VAL A 203 2.70 -3.48 10.54
CA VAL A 203 3.04 -2.25 9.82
C VAL A 203 4.32 -1.62 10.36
N LEU A 204 4.45 -1.47 11.68
CA LEU A 204 5.65 -0.92 12.31
C LEU A 204 6.88 -1.78 12.02
N ASP A 205 6.78 -3.08 12.24
CA ASP A 205 7.89 -4.02 12.10
C ASP A 205 8.40 -4.04 10.64
N LYS A 206 7.49 -4.13 9.65
CA LYS A 206 7.84 -4.11 8.22
C LYS A 206 8.40 -2.76 7.75
N SER A 207 7.87 -1.65 8.28
CA SER A 207 8.37 -0.32 7.92
C SER A 207 9.80 -0.11 8.44
N ARG A 208 10.07 -0.46 9.70
CA ARG A 208 11.42 -0.36 10.28
C ARG A 208 12.41 -1.27 9.58
N LYS A 209 11.98 -2.48 9.21
CA LYS A 209 12.79 -3.38 8.41
C LYS A 209 13.12 -2.77 7.05
N ALA A 210 12.13 -2.25 6.32
CA ALA A 210 12.36 -1.56 5.06
C ALA A 210 13.37 -0.42 5.19
N PHE A 211 13.26 0.44 6.22
CA PHE A 211 14.20 1.54 6.45
C PHE A 211 15.62 1.08 6.82
N SER A 212 15.76 -0.11 7.40
CA SER A 212 17.09 -0.68 7.70
C SER A 212 17.81 -1.29 6.49
N ILE A 213 17.10 -1.50 5.37
CA ILE A 213 17.63 -2.15 4.17
C ILE A 213 18.12 -1.09 3.17
N HIS A 214 19.35 -1.24 2.68
CA HIS A 214 19.89 -0.39 1.62
C HIS A 214 19.29 -0.75 0.24
N GLY A 215 19.19 0.21 -0.67
CA GLY A 215 18.54 0.05 -1.97
C GLY A 215 17.05 0.44 -2.00
N PRO A 216 16.32 0.10 -3.08
CA PRO A 216 14.90 0.40 -3.25
C PRO A 216 14.00 -0.59 -2.52
N LYS A 217 12.92 -0.12 -1.88
CA LYS A 217 12.00 -0.96 -1.10
C LYS A 217 10.57 -0.62 -1.48
N PHE A 218 9.70 -1.63 -1.52
CA PHE A 218 8.28 -1.44 -1.82
C PHE A 218 7.41 -1.94 -0.68
N LEU A 219 6.51 -1.08 -0.21
CA LEU A 219 5.52 -1.39 0.81
C LEU A 219 4.12 -1.21 0.22
N HIS A 220 3.29 -2.25 0.30
CA HIS A 220 1.94 -2.26 -0.24
C HIS A 220 0.93 -2.34 0.90
N ALA A 221 0.27 -1.23 1.20
CA ALA A 221 -0.77 -1.20 2.22
C ALA A 221 -2.16 -1.23 1.62
N ILE A 222 -3.03 -2.12 2.09
CA ILE A 222 -4.46 -2.05 1.78
C ILE A 222 -5.10 -0.89 2.56
N ILE A 223 -5.85 -0.05 1.84
CA ILE A 223 -6.47 1.17 2.35
C ILE A 223 -7.97 1.11 2.04
N PRO A 224 -8.79 0.50 2.91
CA PRO A 224 -10.23 0.55 2.73
C PRO A 224 -10.74 1.98 2.62
N CYS A 225 -11.48 2.27 1.54
CA CYS A 225 -12.02 3.60 1.28
C CYS A 225 -13.53 3.62 1.53
N THR A 226 -13.97 4.26 2.60
CA THR A 226 -15.39 4.36 3.00
C THR A 226 -16.29 4.82 1.85
N ARG A 227 -15.89 5.90 1.17
CA ARG A 227 -16.62 6.47 0.02
C ARG A 227 -16.61 5.58 -1.21
N GLY A 228 -15.43 5.04 -1.57
CA GLY A 228 -15.25 4.25 -2.79
C GLY A 228 -15.83 2.85 -2.72
N TRP A 229 -15.61 2.18 -1.59
CA TRP A 229 -16.04 0.81 -1.36
C TRP A 229 -17.47 0.75 -0.79
N ARG A 230 -17.96 1.88 -0.29
CA ARG A 230 -19.35 2.10 0.17
C ARG A 230 -19.70 1.20 1.36
N TYR A 231 -19.02 1.45 2.47
CA TYR A 231 -19.24 0.81 3.78
C TYR A 231 -19.23 1.89 4.88
N GLU A 232 -19.69 1.56 6.09
CA GLU A 232 -19.82 2.52 7.19
C GLU A 232 -18.46 2.93 7.79
N THR A 233 -18.37 4.15 8.31
CA THR A 233 -17.07 4.74 8.66
C THR A 233 -16.34 4.03 9.81
N GLU A 234 -17.07 3.41 10.75
CA GLU A 234 -16.50 2.61 11.84
C GLU A 234 -15.94 1.25 11.40
N ASP A 235 -16.36 0.75 10.22
CA ASP A 235 -16.04 -0.62 9.79
C ASP A 235 -14.67 -0.75 9.12
N THR A 236 -13.94 0.35 8.89
CA THR A 236 -12.66 0.37 8.15
C THR A 236 -11.68 -0.71 8.63
N ILE A 237 -11.49 -0.84 9.94
CA ILE A 237 -10.55 -1.80 10.52
C ILE A 237 -11.10 -3.23 10.44
N ALA A 238 -12.40 -3.42 10.63
CA ALA A 238 -13.05 -4.72 10.47
C ALA A 238 -12.93 -5.22 9.03
N LEU A 239 -13.14 -4.33 8.05
CA LEU A 239 -13.03 -4.65 6.64
C LEU A 239 -11.58 -4.93 6.20
N ALA A 240 -10.61 -4.15 6.70
CA ALA A 240 -9.19 -4.43 6.48
C ALA A 240 -8.77 -5.79 7.03
N ARG A 241 -9.31 -6.18 8.19
CA ARG A 241 -9.06 -7.50 8.79
C ARG A 241 -9.69 -8.60 7.96
N LEU A 242 -10.92 -8.39 7.51
CA LEU A 242 -11.65 -9.34 6.68
C LEU A 242 -10.92 -9.61 5.36
N ALA A 243 -10.32 -8.59 4.74
CA ALA A 243 -9.49 -8.76 3.55
C ALA A 243 -8.30 -9.73 3.77
N THR A 244 -7.68 -9.68 4.95
CA THR A 244 -6.62 -10.64 5.32
C THR A 244 -7.20 -12.03 5.63
N GLN A 245 -8.33 -12.11 6.34
CA GLN A 245 -8.97 -13.37 6.73
C GLN A 245 -9.53 -14.18 5.55
N THR A 246 -9.88 -13.52 4.44
CA THR A 246 -10.31 -14.18 3.20
C THR A 246 -9.16 -14.49 2.24
N CYS A 247 -7.94 -14.08 2.60
CA CYS A 247 -6.73 -14.10 1.76
C CYS A 247 -6.85 -13.32 0.44
N ILE A 248 -7.83 -12.42 0.28
CA ILE A 248 -7.86 -11.49 -0.87
C ILE A 248 -6.70 -10.49 -0.79
N PHE A 249 -6.25 -10.19 0.43
CA PHE A 249 -5.05 -9.41 0.72
C PHE A 249 -4.21 -10.11 1.79
N PRO A 250 -3.40 -11.13 1.41
CA PRO A 250 -2.53 -11.82 2.36
C PRO A 250 -1.39 -10.90 2.81
N LEU A 251 -0.93 -11.08 4.05
CA LEU A 251 0.16 -10.32 4.64
C LEU A 251 1.44 -11.15 4.63
N TYR A 252 2.46 -10.63 3.98
CA TYR A 252 3.75 -11.28 3.81
C TYR A 252 4.86 -10.25 3.54
N GLU A 253 6.09 -10.72 3.58
CA GLU A 253 7.29 -9.98 3.19
C GLU A 253 8.15 -10.87 2.29
N VAL A 254 8.91 -10.24 1.41
CA VAL A 254 9.87 -10.88 0.50
C VAL A 254 11.20 -10.15 0.65
N GLU A 255 12.24 -10.92 0.98
CA GLU A 255 13.62 -10.44 1.06
C GLU A 255 14.49 -11.10 -0.02
N ARG A 256 15.58 -10.43 -0.39
CA ARG A 256 16.64 -11.04 -1.20
C ARG A 256 17.70 -11.64 -0.30
N VAL A 257 17.80 -12.97 -0.28
CA VAL A 257 18.84 -13.72 0.41
C VAL A 257 19.66 -14.47 -0.64
N ASP A 258 20.96 -14.20 -0.72
CA ASP A 258 21.87 -14.75 -1.73
C ASP A 258 21.34 -14.59 -3.17
N GLY A 259 20.75 -13.42 -3.46
CA GLY A 259 20.18 -13.06 -4.75
C GLY A 259 18.80 -13.66 -5.04
N ARG A 260 18.30 -14.58 -4.21
CA ARG A 260 17.00 -15.25 -4.40
C ARG A 260 15.90 -14.59 -3.57
N PRO A 261 14.65 -14.51 -4.09
CA PRO A 261 13.53 -14.02 -3.29
C PRO A 261 13.11 -15.09 -2.28
N VAL A 262 13.03 -14.71 -1.00
CA VAL A 262 12.55 -15.55 0.10
C VAL A 262 11.24 -14.96 0.63
N TYR A 263 10.15 -15.70 0.47
CA TYR A 263 8.82 -15.27 0.87
C TYR A 263 8.52 -15.73 2.30
N LYS A 264 7.94 -14.85 3.11
CA LYS A 264 7.55 -15.17 4.48
C LYS A 264 6.20 -14.56 4.82
N LEU A 265 5.26 -15.39 5.25
CA LEU A 265 3.98 -14.95 5.76
C LEU A 265 4.11 -14.19 7.08
N SER A 266 3.36 -13.11 7.22
CA SER A 266 3.13 -12.47 8.52
C SER A 266 2.25 -13.33 9.40
N ALA A 267 2.31 -13.10 10.72
CA ALA A 267 1.61 -13.90 11.72
C ALA A 267 0.12 -14.14 11.41
N ALA A 268 -0.60 -13.12 10.91
CA ALA A 268 -2.01 -13.23 10.56
C ALA A 268 -2.28 -14.23 9.43
N SER A 269 -1.53 -14.13 8.32
CA SER A 269 -1.67 -15.06 7.18
C SER A 269 -1.07 -16.43 7.48
N ALA A 270 0.03 -16.49 8.24
CA ALA A 270 0.61 -17.74 8.71
C ALA A 270 -0.37 -18.54 9.59
N ALA A 271 -1.19 -17.85 10.40
CA ALA A 271 -2.23 -18.51 11.20
C ALA A 271 -3.30 -19.17 10.34
N ILE A 272 -3.65 -18.57 9.18
CA ILE A 272 -4.58 -19.16 8.21
C ILE A 272 -3.93 -20.33 7.49
N ALA A 273 -2.66 -20.22 7.08
CA ALA A 273 -1.92 -21.32 6.46
C ALA A 273 -1.86 -22.57 7.36
N ARG A 274 -1.69 -22.37 8.68
CA ARG A 274 -1.66 -23.48 9.67
C ARG A 274 -3.03 -24.07 9.98
N ARG A 275 -4.10 -23.31 9.73
CA ARG A 275 -5.50 -23.72 9.97
C ARG A 275 -6.35 -23.31 8.78
N PRO A 276 -6.25 -24.01 7.63
CA PRO A 276 -6.94 -23.62 6.40
C PRO A 276 -8.45 -23.47 6.57
N GLU A 277 -9.07 -24.24 7.47
CA GLU A 277 -10.49 -24.16 7.84
C GLU A 277 -10.89 -22.82 8.49
N SER A 278 -9.93 -22.04 8.97
CA SER A 278 -10.16 -20.69 9.51
C SER A 278 -10.25 -19.60 8.45
N LYS A 279 -9.92 -19.92 7.18
CA LYS A 279 -10.04 -19.01 6.06
C LYS A 279 -11.52 -18.68 5.82
N LYS A 280 -11.86 -17.40 5.83
CA LYS A 280 -13.20 -16.91 5.52
C LYS A 280 -13.48 -16.96 4.02
N THR A 281 -14.75 -17.02 3.64
CA THR A 281 -15.12 -16.97 2.21
C THR A 281 -14.93 -15.56 1.67
N VAL A 282 -14.56 -15.44 0.39
CA VAL A 282 -14.45 -14.13 -0.27
C VAL A 282 -15.82 -13.43 -0.29
N GLU A 283 -16.90 -14.20 -0.35
CA GLU A 283 -18.26 -13.70 -0.26
C GLU A 283 -18.53 -12.88 1.01
N GLU A 284 -18.02 -13.31 2.19
CA GLU A 284 -18.12 -12.55 3.44
C GLU A 284 -17.51 -11.16 3.29
N TYR A 285 -16.37 -11.05 2.59
CA TYR A 285 -15.72 -9.77 2.30
C TYR A 285 -16.50 -8.92 1.29
N LEU A 286 -17.00 -9.51 0.20
CA LEU A 286 -17.67 -8.75 -0.85
C LEU A 286 -19.03 -8.19 -0.40
N LYS A 287 -19.78 -8.93 0.45
CA LYS A 287 -21.11 -8.52 0.94
C LYS A 287 -21.11 -7.21 1.74
N THR A 288 -20.01 -6.90 2.42
CA THR A 288 -19.92 -5.70 3.27
C THR A 288 -19.63 -4.42 2.48
N GLN A 289 -19.59 -4.49 1.14
CA GLN A 289 -19.12 -3.40 0.29
C GLN A 289 -20.12 -3.09 -0.83
N GLY A 290 -20.63 -1.86 -0.87
CA GLY A 290 -21.57 -1.45 -1.91
C GLY A 290 -21.01 -1.47 -3.33
N ARG A 291 -19.68 -1.47 -3.53
CA ARG A 291 -19.04 -1.63 -4.86
C ARG A 291 -19.19 -3.01 -5.50
N PHE A 292 -19.65 -4.02 -4.74
CA PHE A 292 -19.93 -5.38 -5.22
C PHE A 292 -21.41 -5.76 -5.09
N ARG A 293 -22.29 -4.81 -4.72
CA ARG A 293 -23.70 -5.09 -4.44
C ARG A 293 -24.44 -5.75 -5.59
N HIS A 294 -24.05 -5.46 -6.83
CA HIS A 294 -24.62 -6.04 -8.05
C HIS A 294 -24.34 -7.54 -8.21
N LEU A 295 -23.36 -8.09 -7.49
CA LEU A 295 -23.10 -9.54 -7.47
C LEU A 295 -24.14 -10.30 -6.66
N PHE A 296 -24.87 -9.63 -5.77
CA PHE A 296 -25.82 -10.24 -4.84
C PHE A 296 -27.27 -9.87 -5.14
N ARG A 297 -27.50 -8.74 -5.84
CA ARG A 297 -28.84 -8.20 -6.09
C ARG A 297 -28.96 -7.69 -7.54
N PRO A 298 -30.12 -7.86 -8.18
CA PRO A 298 -31.35 -8.48 -7.66
C PRO A 298 -31.31 -10.01 -7.59
N LYS A 299 -30.43 -10.64 -8.36
CA LYS A 299 -30.13 -12.08 -8.32
C LYS A 299 -28.64 -12.25 -8.08
N GLU A 300 -28.28 -13.26 -7.30
CA GLU A 300 -26.90 -13.61 -7.07
C GLU A 300 -26.23 -14.11 -8.37
N ASN A 301 -25.07 -13.52 -8.69
CA ASN A 301 -24.23 -13.94 -9.79
C ASN A 301 -23.21 -14.97 -9.30
N LYS A 302 -23.70 -16.19 -9.08
CA LYS A 302 -22.91 -17.29 -8.51
C LYS A 302 -21.67 -17.62 -9.33
N GLU A 303 -21.78 -17.63 -10.66
CA GLU A 303 -20.64 -17.89 -11.56
C GLU A 303 -19.47 -16.92 -11.29
N LEU A 304 -19.77 -15.63 -11.17
CA LEU A 304 -18.74 -14.63 -10.93
C LEU A 304 -18.20 -14.65 -9.49
N LEU A 305 -19.05 -14.98 -8.51
CA LEU A 305 -18.62 -15.17 -7.12
C LEU A 305 -17.67 -16.37 -6.98
N ASP A 306 -18.02 -17.49 -7.61
CA ASP A 306 -17.21 -18.71 -7.65
C ASP A 306 -15.87 -18.42 -8.36
N ALA A 307 -15.88 -17.74 -9.51
CA ALA A 307 -14.66 -17.35 -10.22
C ALA A 307 -13.76 -16.43 -9.38
N ILE A 308 -14.34 -15.50 -8.60
CA ILE A 308 -13.58 -14.64 -7.69
C ILE A 308 -12.95 -15.47 -6.56
N GLN A 309 -13.72 -16.38 -5.95
CA GLN A 309 -13.27 -17.27 -4.89
C GLN A 309 -12.10 -18.15 -5.38
N GLU A 310 -12.28 -18.83 -6.51
CA GLU A 310 -11.25 -19.68 -7.13
C GLU A 310 -9.97 -18.90 -7.44
N GLY A 311 -10.09 -17.68 -7.99
CA GLY A 311 -8.92 -16.85 -8.28
C GLY A 311 -8.17 -16.38 -7.03
N VAL A 312 -8.87 -16.11 -5.93
CA VAL A 312 -8.25 -15.80 -4.64
C VAL A 312 -7.56 -17.03 -4.06
N ASP A 313 -8.23 -18.18 -4.10
CA ASP A 313 -7.68 -19.44 -3.59
C ASP A 313 -6.44 -19.85 -4.39
N PHE A 314 -6.47 -19.72 -5.72
CA PHE A 314 -5.32 -19.97 -6.59
C PHE A 314 -4.12 -19.08 -6.22
N ARG A 315 -4.32 -17.77 -6.09
CA ARG A 315 -3.24 -16.84 -5.70
C ARG A 315 -2.70 -17.12 -4.31
N TRP A 316 -3.57 -17.52 -3.39
CA TRP A 316 -3.17 -17.93 -2.05
C TRP A 316 -2.30 -19.19 -2.08
N GLN A 317 -2.66 -20.20 -2.86
CA GLN A 317 -1.85 -21.41 -3.02
C GLN A 317 -0.48 -21.11 -3.64
N LEU A 318 -0.40 -20.28 -4.67
CA LEU A 318 0.88 -19.86 -5.24
C LEU A 318 1.78 -19.16 -4.21
N LEU A 319 1.20 -18.38 -3.31
CA LEU A 319 1.96 -17.74 -2.23
C LEU A 319 2.45 -18.78 -1.20
N LEU A 320 1.64 -19.77 -0.86
CA LEU A 320 2.05 -20.86 0.04
C LEU A 320 3.22 -21.66 -0.54
N GLU A 321 3.14 -22.04 -1.82
CA GLU A 321 4.22 -22.74 -2.52
C GLU A 321 5.53 -21.94 -2.48
N LYS A 322 5.46 -20.62 -2.70
CA LYS A 322 6.63 -19.72 -2.60
C LYS A 322 7.19 -19.59 -1.18
N CYS A 323 6.35 -19.75 -0.17
CA CYS A 323 6.75 -19.82 1.23
C CYS A 323 7.25 -21.22 1.64
N GLY A 324 7.18 -22.23 0.76
CA GLY A 324 7.50 -23.62 1.07
C GLY A 324 6.51 -24.28 2.03
N LEU A 325 5.23 -23.89 1.95
CA LEU A 325 4.13 -24.40 2.76
C LEU A 325 3.15 -25.23 1.92
#